data_AF-M7ZUE5-F1
#
_entry.id   AF-M7ZUE5-F1
#
_cell.length_a   1.000
_cell.length_b   1.000
_cell.length_c   1.000
_cell.angle_alpha   90.00
_cell.angle_beta   90.00
_cell.angle_gamma   90.00
#
_symmetry.space_group_name_H-M   'P 1'
#
loop_
_entity.id
_entity.type
_entity.pdbx_description
1 polymer ?
#
loop_
_entity_poly.entity_id
_entity_poly.type
_entity_poly.pdbx_seq_one_letter_code
_entity_poly.pdbx_strand_id
1 'polypeptide(L)'
;MAAVAAKLQVLVACALLLLAVGCQASPFWPLEIGYYHDKCPQAEAVVKGVMEKAVSQNPGNGAAMIRMLFHDCFVEDVVTPNKLDRQYYKNVLSHTVLFTSDAALMTSAETARMVVENAKIPGWWEDRFEKAMVKMAGIEVKTGYQGQIRKSCRAINHY
;
A
#
# COMPACT_ATOMS: atom_id res chain seq x y z
N MET A 1 -4.09 -42.09 -44.34
CA MET A 1 -2.95 -42.16 -43.40
C MET A 1 -2.44 -40.79 -42.96
N ALA A 2 -2.23 -39.82 -43.87
CA ALA A 2 -1.76 -38.46 -43.53
C ALA A 2 -2.66 -37.69 -42.53
N ALA A 3 -3.99 -37.80 -42.63
CA ALA A 3 -4.92 -37.11 -41.74
C ALA A 3 -4.87 -37.61 -40.27
N VAL A 4 -4.45 -38.87 -40.05
CA VAL A 4 -4.32 -39.45 -38.70
C VAL A 4 -3.03 -38.97 -38.04
N ALA A 5 -1.94 -38.88 -38.81
CA ALA A 5 -0.67 -38.33 -38.35
C ALA A 5 -0.78 -36.84 -37.96
N ALA A 6 -1.49 -36.04 -38.76
CA ALA A 6 -1.72 -34.62 -38.46
C ALA A 6 -2.55 -34.42 -37.17
N LYS A 7 -3.61 -35.21 -36.96
CA LYS A 7 -4.41 -35.17 -35.73
C LYS A 7 -3.61 -35.57 -34.50
N LEU A 8 -2.74 -36.59 -34.62
CA LEU A 8 -1.86 -37.04 -33.55
C LEU A 8 -0.80 -35.97 -33.20
N GLN A 9 -0.23 -35.31 -34.21
CA GLN A 9 0.73 -34.22 -34.00
C GLN A 9 0.09 -33.01 -33.30
N VAL A 10 -1.13 -32.62 -33.69
CA VAL A 10 -1.87 -31.52 -33.04
C VAL A 10 -2.18 -31.87 -31.57
N LEU A 11 -2.63 -33.10 -31.29
CA LEU A 11 -2.91 -33.54 -29.92
C LEU A 11 -1.65 -33.55 -29.03
N VAL A 12 -0.52 -34.03 -29.56
CA VAL A 12 0.75 -34.05 -28.83
C VAL A 12 1.28 -32.63 -28.59
N ALA A 13 1.15 -31.73 -29.56
CA ALA A 13 1.53 -30.33 -29.41
C ALA A 13 0.67 -29.60 -28.37
N CYS A 14 -0.65 -29.82 -28.36
CA CYS A 14 -1.56 -29.27 -27.36
C CYS A 14 -1.28 -29.80 -25.95
N ALA A 15 -0.98 -31.10 -25.81
CA ALA A 15 -0.62 -31.70 -24.52
C ALA A 15 0.71 -31.15 -23.96
N LEU A 16 1.71 -30.94 -24.83
CA LEU A 16 2.99 -30.32 -24.46
C LEU A 16 2.82 -28.84 -24.07
N LEU A 17 1.96 -28.10 -24.77
CA LEU A 17 1.61 -26.71 -24.42
C LEU A 17 0.89 -26.62 -23.06
N LEU A 18 -0.02 -27.55 -22.75
CA LEU A 18 -0.74 -27.57 -21.46
C LEU A 18 0.18 -27.90 -20.27
N LEU A 19 1.17 -28.77 -20.44
CA LEU A 19 2.17 -29.08 -19.40
C LEU A 19 3.13 -27.90 -19.13
N ALA A 20 3.45 -27.09 -20.14
CA ALA A 20 4.29 -25.91 -19.98
C ALA A 20 3.60 -24.78 -19.20
N VAL A 21 2.26 -24.68 -19.28
CA VAL A 21 1.46 -23.67 -18.55
C VAL A 21 1.27 -24.05 -17.07
N GLY A 22 1.28 -25.35 -16.73
CA GLY A 22 1.10 -25.84 -15.37
C GLY A 22 2.27 -25.59 -14.40
N CYS A 23 3.42 -25.09 -14.86
CA CYS A 23 4.65 -25.00 -14.06
C CYS A 23 5.11 -23.55 -13.75
N GLN A 24 4.32 -22.53 -14.10
CA GLN A 24 4.68 -21.12 -13.83
C GLN A 24 3.88 -20.45 -12.70
N ALA A 25 3.19 -21.21 -11.87
CA ALA A 25 2.72 -20.68 -10.59
C ALA A 25 3.90 -20.65 -9.61
N SER A 26 4.69 -19.58 -9.64
CA SER A 26 5.58 -19.26 -8.52
C SER A 26 4.76 -19.33 -7.23
N PRO A 27 5.24 -19.97 -6.14
CA PRO A 27 4.48 -20.05 -4.90
C PRO A 27 4.12 -18.63 -4.46
N PHE A 28 2.82 -18.32 -4.55
CA PHE A 28 2.29 -17.04 -4.17
C PHE A 28 2.29 -17.00 -2.65
N TRP A 29 3.16 -16.17 -2.07
CA TRP A 29 3.18 -15.89 -0.64
C TRP A 29 2.41 -14.58 -0.43
N PRO A 30 1.08 -14.64 -0.19
CA PRO A 30 0.30 -13.43 0.07
C PRO A 30 0.81 -12.72 1.33
N LEU A 31 0.66 -11.40 1.35
CA LEU A 31 0.79 -10.63 2.57
C LEU A 31 -0.41 -10.92 3.47
N GLU A 32 -0.16 -11.10 4.75
CA GLU A 32 -1.17 -11.49 5.73
C GLU A 32 -1.12 -10.60 6.97
N ILE A 33 -2.29 -10.16 7.43
CA ILE A 33 -2.42 -9.45 8.70
C ILE A 33 -2.19 -10.45 9.84
N GLY A 34 -1.26 -10.16 10.74
CA GLY A 34 -0.89 -11.06 11.82
C GLY A 34 0.14 -12.12 11.42
N TYR A 35 0.90 -11.89 10.34
CA TYR A 35 1.96 -12.81 9.89
C TYR A 35 2.95 -13.22 11.00
N TYR A 36 3.22 -12.34 11.98
CA TYR A 36 4.14 -12.63 13.08
C TYR A 36 3.47 -13.25 14.31
N HIS A 37 2.16 -13.50 14.28
CA HIS A 37 1.40 -13.93 15.46
C HIS A 37 2.01 -15.16 16.15
N ASP A 38 2.42 -16.19 15.40
CA ASP A 38 2.97 -17.42 15.98
C ASP A 38 4.49 -17.38 16.17
N LYS A 39 5.21 -16.59 15.36
CA LYS A 39 6.69 -16.56 15.35
C LYS A 39 7.25 -15.53 16.33
N CYS A 40 6.58 -14.39 16.45
CA CYS A 40 6.96 -13.28 17.32
C CYS A 40 5.67 -12.57 17.81
N PRO A 41 4.93 -13.18 18.76
CA PRO A 41 3.58 -12.73 19.12
C PRO A 41 3.47 -11.30 19.66
N GLN A 42 4.60 -10.70 20.06
CA GLN A 42 4.66 -9.35 20.61
C GLN A 42 5.01 -8.30 19.56
N ALA A 43 5.32 -8.68 18.32
CA ALA A 43 5.83 -7.75 17.30
C ALA A 43 4.86 -6.59 17.05
N GLU A 44 3.60 -6.89 16.74
CA GLU A 44 2.57 -5.88 16.46
C GLU A 44 2.27 -5.02 17.69
N ALA A 45 2.24 -5.63 18.89
CA ALA A 45 1.99 -4.93 20.14
C ALA A 45 3.11 -3.94 20.49
N VAL A 46 4.37 -4.35 20.31
CA VAL A 46 5.54 -3.50 20.55
C VAL A 46 5.56 -2.33 19.56
N VAL A 47 5.36 -2.59 18.26
CA VAL A 47 5.33 -1.53 17.24
C VAL A 47 4.21 -0.53 17.52
N LYS A 48 3.01 -1.01 17.85
CA LYS A 48 1.87 -0.16 18.22
C LYS A 48 2.19 0.70 19.44
N GLY A 49 2.68 0.10 20.52
CA GLY A 49 2.98 0.83 21.75
C GLY A 49 4.07 1.89 21.57
N VAL A 50 5.12 1.60 20.78
CA VAL A 50 6.16 2.58 20.45
C VAL A 50 5.59 3.73 19.61
N MET A 51 4.75 3.43 18.62
CA MET A 51 4.14 4.46 17.79
C MET A 51 3.15 5.33 18.56
N GLU A 52 2.30 4.74 19.41
CA GLU A 52 1.39 5.50 20.28
C GLU A 52 2.17 6.43 21.22
N LYS A 53 3.26 5.94 21.82
CA LYS A 53 4.14 6.76 22.65
C LYS A 53 4.78 7.89 21.83
N ALA A 54 5.28 7.62 20.64
CA ALA A 54 5.89 8.65 19.80
C ALA A 54 4.86 9.71 19.35
N VAL A 55 3.66 9.30 18.93
CA VAL A 55 2.60 10.21 18.49
C VAL A 55 2.04 11.04 19.64
N SER A 56 1.90 10.46 20.84
CA SER A 56 1.49 11.22 22.03
C SER A 56 2.53 12.26 22.48
N GLN A 57 3.82 12.02 22.21
CA GLN A 57 4.87 13.01 22.45
C GLN A 57 4.85 14.14 21.42
N ASN A 58 4.65 13.83 20.14
CA ASN A 58 4.46 14.82 19.08
C ASN A 58 3.50 14.26 18.02
N PRO A 59 2.30 14.86 17.84
CA PRO A 59 1.34 14.42 16.83
C PRO A 59 1.90 14.37 15.41
N GLY A 60 2.89 15.21 15.09
CA GLY A 60 3.58 15.21 13.79
C GLY A 60 4.40 13.94 13.52
N ASN A 61 4.69 13.10 14.52
CA ASN A 61 5.42 11.85 14.33
C ASN A 61 4.63 10.83 13.50
N GLY A 62 3.28 10.84 13.57
CA GLY A 62 2.44 9.97 12.73
C GLY A 62 2.54 10.35 11.26
N ALA A 63 2.41 11.65 10.98
CA ALA A 63 2.64 12.25 9.68
C ALA A 63 4.04 11.91 9.13
N ALA A 64 5.08 12.07 9.94
CA ALA A 64 6.46 11.77 9.56
C ALA A 64 6.67 10.28 9.20
N MET A 65 6.01 9.35 9.91
CA MET A 65 6.10 7.92 9.59
C MET A 65 5.45 7.58 8.25
N ILE A 66 4.26 8.15 7.98
CA ILE A 66 3.59 7.99 6.68
C ILE A 66 4.46 8.54 5.54
N ARG A 67 5.09 9.70 5.77
CA ARG A 67 6.05 10.30 4.82
C ARG A 67 7.24 9.39 4.55
N MET A 68 7.79 8.76 5.59
CA MET A 68 8.91 7.82 5.45
C MET A 68 8.51 6.60 4.61
N LEU A 69 7.25 6.16 4.70
CA LEU A 69 6.75 5.01 3.94
C LEU A 69 6.66 5.29 2.43
N PHE A 70 6.12 6.45 2.04
CA PHE A 70 5.93 6.77 0.61
C PHE A 70 7.02 7.64 0.00
N HIS A 71 7.94 8.18 0.81
CA HIS A 71 8.91 9.19 0.37
C HIS A 71 8.26 10.43 -0.31
N ASP A 72 6.97 10.64 -0.12
CA ASP A 72 6.24 11.76 -0.71
C ASP A 72 6.58 13.10 -0.03
N CYS A 73 6.43 14.19 -0.79
CA CYS A 73 6.34 15.52 -0.18
C CYS A 73 5.01 15.62 0.57
N PHE A 74 5.04 16.09 1.82
CA PHE A 74 3.88 15.99 2.71
C PHE A 74 2.74 16.88 2.24
N VAL A 75 1.51 16.39 2.38
CA VAL A 75 0.29 17.18 2.23
C VAL A 75 0.27 18.28 3.30
N GLU A 76 0.38 19.53 2.88
CA GLU A 76 0.49 20.66 3.83
C GLU A 76 -0.90 21.21 4.18
N ASP A 77 -1.37 20.88 5.38
CA ASP A 77 -2.56 21.47 5.98
C ASP A 77 -2.20 22.73 6.76
N VAL A 78 -2.62 23.89 6.23
CA VAL A 78 -2.36 25.21 6.84
C VAL A 78 -3.20 25.49 8.09
N VAL A 79 -4.25 24.71 8.34
CA VAL A 79 -5.16 24.88 9.48
C VAL A 79 -4.80 23.92 10.61
N THR A 80 -4.53 22.66 10.28
CA THR A 80 -4.17 21.61 11.26
C THR A 80 -2.92 20.82 10.85
N PRO A 81 -1.73 21.45 10.83
CA PRO A 81 -0.51 20.87 10.25
C PRO A 81 -0.02 19.59 10.94
N ASN A 82 -0.34 19.42 12.23
CA ASN A 82 0.09 18.28 13.03
C ASN A 82 -1.02 17.24 13.25
N LYS A 83 -2.13 17.33 12.52
CA LYS A 83 -3.26 16.41 12.68
C LYS A 83 -3.64 15.80 11.35
N LEU A 84 -3.64 14.48 11.31
CA LEU A 84 -4.14 13.74 10.17
C LEU A 84 -5.66 13.69 10.25
N ASP A 85 -6.33 14.59 9.54
CA ASP A 85 -7.78 14.64 9.49
C ASP A 85 -8.31 15.14 8.12
N ARG A 86 -9.64 15.21 8.00
CA ARG A 86 -10.32 15.67 6.78
C ARG A 86 -10.18 17.17 6.48
N GLN A 87 -9.51 17.97 7.32
CA GLN A 87 -9.31 19.40 7.09
C GLN A 87 -8.53 19.66 5.81
N TYR A 88 -7.62 18.77 5.42
CA TYR A 88 -6.99 18.79 4.09
C TYR A 88 -8.00 18.97 2.95
N TYR A 89 -9.06 18.16 2.90
CA TYR A 89 -10.05 18.25 1.82
C TYR A 89 -10.87 19.53 1.88
N LYS A 90 -11.07 20.10 3.09
CA LYS A 90 -11.69 21.42 3.21
C LYS A 90 -10.79 22.50 2.63
N ASN A 91 -9.47 22.39 2.83
CA ASN A 91 -8.49 23.32 2.24
C ASN A 91 -8.46 23.21 0.71
N VAL A 92 -8.61 22.00 0.17
CA VAL A 92 -8.75 21.79 -1.29
C VAL A 92 -9.99 22.54 -1.80
N LEU A 93 -11.13 22.42 -1.10
CA LEU A 93 -12.38 23.10 -1.46
C LEU A 93 -12.30 24.63 -1.30
N SER A 94 -11.50 25.14 -0.37
CA SER A 94 -11.26 26.59 -0.22
C SER A 94 -10.15 27.12 -1.11
N HIS A 95 -9.54 26.29 -1.95
CA HIS A 95 -8.41 26.65 -2.81
C HIS A 95 -7.20 27.22 -2.04
N THR A 96 -6.97 26.72 -0.81
CA THR A 96 -5.86 27.15 0.06
C THR A 96 -4.76 26.10 0.19
N VAL A 97 -4.72 25.13 -0.72
CA VAL A 97 -3.67 24.11 -0.78
C VAL A 97 -2.40 24.64 -1.44
N LEU A 98 -1.25 24.10 -1.02
CA LEU A 98 0.06 24.60 -1.44
C LEU A 98 0.49 24.03 -2.81
N PHE A 99 0.26 22.75 -3.06
CA PHE A 99 0.77 22.09 -4.26
C PHE A 99 -0.25 22.08 -5.41
N THR A 100 0.27 22.19 -6.64
CA THR A 100 -0.54 22.07 -7.85
C THR A 100 -1.16 20.68 -7.99
N SER A 101 -0.50 19.64 -7.49
CA SER A 101 -1.03 18.27 -7.42
C SER A 101 -2.27 18.18 -6.54
N ASP A 102 -2.34 18.96 -5.46
CA ASP A 102 -3.52 19.01 -4.59
C ASP A 102 -4.67 19.77 -5.26
N ALA A 103 -4.36 20.92 -5.88
CA ALA A 103 -5.34 21.69 -6.63
C ALA A 103 -5.93 20.89 -7.81
N ALA A 104 -5.12 20.02 -8.42
CA ALA A 104 -5.52 19.15 -9.52
C ALA A 104 -6.66 18.19 -9.14
N LEU A 105 -6.87 17.88 -7.84
CA LEU A 105 -7.98 17.04 -7.39
C LEU A 105 -9.36 17.60 -7.75
N MET A 106 -9.46 18.89 -8.05
CA MET A 106 -10.71 19.54 -8.46
C MET A 106 -10.89 19.59 -9.98
N THR A 107 -9.95 19.05 -10.76
CA THR A 107 -9.97 19.16 -12.24
C THR A 107 -10.94 18.19 -12.92
N SER A 108 -11.11 16.98 -12.39
CA SER A 108 -12.11 16.02 -12.90
C SER A 108 -13.32 15.95 -11.97
N ALA A 109 -14.49 15.65 -12.55
CA ALA A 109 -15.74 15.54 -11.80
C ALA A 109 -15.68 14.40 -10.76
N GLU A 110 -15.00 13.31 -11.08
CA GLU A 110 -14.86 12.13 -10.24
C GLU A 110 -14.03 12.43 -8.99
N THR A 111 -12.86 13.06 -9.16
CA THR A 111 -11.98 13.41 -8.04
C THR A 111 -12.58 14.54 -7.21
N ALA A 112 -13.21 15.53 -7.84
CA ALA A 112 -13.90 16.61 -7.14
C ALA A 112 -15.04 16.07 -6.25
N ARG A 113 -15.81 15.09 -6.74
CA ARG A 113 -16.84 14.42 -5.91
C ARG A 113 -16.22 13.73 -4.70
N MET A 114 -15.11 13.01 -4.88
CA MET A 114 -14.41 12.37 -3.76
C MET A 114 -13.89 13.37 -2.74
N VAL A 115 -13.34 14.51 -3.18
CA VAL A 115 -12.92 15.60 -2.30
C VAL A 115 -14.10 16.11 -1.46
N VAL A 116 -15.25 16.34 -2.09
CA VAL A 116 -16.46 16.81 -1.41
C VAL A 116 -16.95 15.80 -0.37
N GLU A 117 -16.99 14.51 -0.72
CA GLU A 117 -17.39 13.44 0.21
C GLU A 117 -16.46 13.36 1.41
N ASN A 118 -15.14 13.32 1.16
CA ASN A 118 -14.12 13.22 2.20
C ASN A 118 -14.15 14.46 3.14
N ALA A 119 -14.44 15.65 2.61
CA ALA A 119 -14.57 16.86 3.42
C ALA A 119 -15.85 16.88 4.29
N LYS A 120 -16.98 16.41 3.74
CA LYS A 120 -18.31 16.60 4.35
C LYS A 120 -18.76 15.44 5.23
N ILE A 121 -18.50 14.20 4.82
CA ILE A 121 -19.00 12.99 5.50
C ILE A 121 -18.01 12.59 6.59
N PRO A 122 -18.37 12.64 7.89
CA PRO A 122 -17.47 12.21 8.96
C PRO A 122 -17.14 10.71 8.84
N GLY A 123 -15.88 10.32 9.08
CA GLY A 123 -15.42 8.92 9.03
C GLY A 123 -15.13 8.37 7.63
N TRP A 124 -15.63 9.05 6.58
CA TRP A 124 -15.53 8.58 5.21
C TRP A 124 -14.13 8.68 4.63
N TRP A 125 -13.42 9.74 4.99
CA TRP A 125 -12.03 9.91 4.62
C TRP A 125 -11.16 8.87 5.33
N GLU A 126 -11.35 8.69 6.64
CA GLU A 126 -10.59 7.75 7.49
C GLU A 126 -10.66 6.31 6.94
N ASP A 127 -11.86 5.82 6.65
CA ASP A 127 -12.10 4.47 6.11
C ASP A 127 -11.39 4.25 4.76
N ARG A 128 -11.49 5.23 3.85
CA ARG A 128 -10.84 5.15 2.54
C ARG A 128 -9.33 5.26 2.65
N PHE A 129 -8.84 6.13 3.53
CA PHE A 129 -7.43 6.32 3.79
C PHE A 129 -6.81 5.02 4.30
N GLU A 130 -7.40 4.38 5.30
CA GLU A 130 -6.92 3.08 5.83
C GLU A 130 -6.78 2.03 4.73
N LYS A 131 -7.81 1.85 3.92
CA LYS A 131 -7.81 0.87 2.81
C LYS A 131 -6.75 1.19 1.75
N ALA A 132 -6.59 2.46 1.40
CA ALA A 132 -5.58 2.89 0.45
C ALA A 132 -4.17 2.63 0.99
N MET A 133 -3.92 2.93 2.27
CA MET A 133 -2.65 2.70 2.93
C MET A 133 -2.25 1.23 2.96
N VAL A 134 -3.19 0.32 3.30
CA VAL A 134 -2.95 -1.13 3.26
C VAL A 134 -2.60 -1.59 1.84
N LYS A 135 -3.33 -1.09 0.83
CA LYS A 135 -3.06 -1.45 -0.57
C LYS A 135 -1.71 -0.94 -1.04
N MET A 136 -1.34 0.30 -0.71
CA MET A 136 -0.04 0.86 -1.10
C MET A 136 1.13 0.17 -0.38
N ALA A 137 0.96 -0.21 0.89
CA ALA A 137 1.96 -0.98 1.63
C ALA A 137 2.23 -2.38 1.02
N GLY A 138 1.32 -2.88 0.17
CA GLY A 138 1.46 -4.14 -0.56
C GLY A 138 2.12 -4.03 -1.94
N ILE A 139 2.61 -2.86 -2.35
CA ILE A 139 3.25 -2.67 -3.66
C ILE A 139 4.67 -3.23 -3.65
N GLU A 140 4.99 -4.09 -4.62
CA GLU A 140 6.34 -4.63 -4.88
C GLU A 140 7.06 -5.24 -3.65
N VAL A 141 6.29 -5.78 -2.71
CA VAL A 141 6.84 -6.33 -1.48
C VAL A 141 7.53 -7.66 -1.76
N LYS A 142 8.70 -7.85 -1.16
CA LYS A 142 9.45 -9.11 -1.23
C LYS A 142 8.84 -10.12 -0.25
N THR A 143 8.51 -11.31 -0.75
CA THR A 143 7.85 -12.35 0.05
C THR A 143 8.60 -13.68 -0.01
N GLY A 144 8.26 -14.61 0.88
CA GLY A 144 8.94 -15.89 1.01
C GLY A 144 10.43 -15.71 1.29
N TYR A 145 11.28 -16.21 0.39
CA TYR A 145 12.75 -16.16 0.51
C TYR A 145 13.38 -14.96 -0.21
N GLN A 146 12.59 -14.04 -0.73
CA GLN A 146 13.10 -12.86 -1.42
C GLN A 146 13.60 -11.82 -0.39
N GLY A 147 14.90 -11.55 -0.37
CA GLY A 147 15.50 -10.55 0.53
C GLY A 147 15.91 -11.10 1.88
N GLN A 148 15.86 -10.26 2.93
CA GLN A 148 16.30 -10.62 4.28
C GLN A 148 15.60 -9.81 5.37
N ILE A 149 15.45 -10.41 6.55
CA ILE A 149 15.11 -9.67 7.78
C ILE A 149 16.37 -9.02 8.32
N ARG A 150 16.42 -7.68 8.28
CA ARG A 150 17.59 -6.91 8.71
C ARG A 150 17.68 -6.86 10.24
N LYS A 151 18.89 -6.99 10.78
CA LYS A 151 19.16 -6.73 12.21
C LYS A 151 19.15 -5.23 12.52
N SER A 152 19.50 -4.41 11.53
CA SER A 152 19.44 -2.95 11.59
C SER A 152 18.82 -2.43 10.29
N CYS A 153 17.75 -1.64 10.37
CA CYS A 153 17.08 -1.11 9.18
C CYS A 153 18.00 -0.24 8.30
N ARG A 154 19.08 0.31 8.89
CA ARG A 154 20.05 1.21 8.24
C ARG A 154 21.12 0.49 7.40
N ALA A 155 21.26 -0.83 7.54
CA ALA A 155 22.34 -1.57 6.90
C ALA A 155 21.87 -2.91 6.31
N ILE A 156 22.59 -3.37 5.29
CA ILE A 156 22.44 -4.71 4.72
C ILE A 156 23.23 -5.67 5.61
N ASN A 157 22.66 -6.83 5.95
CA ASN A 157 23.42 -7.86 6.66
C ASN A 157 24.48 -8.45 5.70
N HIS A 158 25.70 -8.64 6.20
CA HIS A 158 26.76 -9.40 5.53
C HIS A 158 27.00 -10.67 6.37
N TYR A 159 27.09 -11.83 5.71
CA TYR A 159 27.27 -13.14 6.33
C TYR A 159 28.57 -13.76 5.83
#